data_AF-A0A0P6V889-F1
#
_entry.id   AF-A0A0P6V889-F1
#
_cell.length_a   1.000
_cell.length_b   1.000
_cell.length_c   1.000
_cell.angle_alpha   90.00
_cell.angle_beta   90.00
_cell.angle_gamma   90.00
#
_symmetry.space_group_name_H-M   'P 1'
#
loop_
_entity.id
_entity.type
_entity.pdbx_description
1 polymer ?
#
loop_
_entity_poly.entity_id
_entity_poly.type
_entity_poly.pdbx_seq_one_letter_code
_entity_poly.pdbx_strand_id
1 'polypeptide(L)'
;MRLLAAVLFGSTVVGCGLAAASAQIQRPTVPSADCVDARQISELHQPDARTLAVAERDGRLFRLQLSQDCPQLAAQPDASLLAAHGWVCNGAPDM
;
A
#
# COMPACT_ATOMS: atom_id res chain seq x y z
N MET A 1 -54.58 -0.51 -42.51
CA MET A 1 -54.72 -1.99 -42.52
C MET A 1 -53.36 -2.53 -42.93
N ARG A 2 -52.58 -3.25 -42.12
CA ARG A 2 -52.91 -4.48 -41.38
C ARG A 2 -52.00 -4.60 -40.15
N LEU A 3 -52.61 -4.91 -39.00
CA LEU A 3 -51.96 -5.54 -37.86
C LEU A 3 -51.56 -6.97 -38.24
N LEU A 4 -50.49 -7.48 -37.63
CA LEU A 4 -50.08 -8.89 -37.37
C LEU A 4 -48.56 -8.86 -37.13
N ALA A 5 -47.94 -9.52 -36.17
CA ALA A 5 -48.35 -10.36 -35.07
C ALA A 5 -47.13 -10.41 -34.12
N ALA A 6 -47.39 -10.57 -32.83
CA ALA A 6 -46.36 -10.76 -31.82
C ALA A 6 -45.54 -12.04 -32.08
N VAL A 7 -44.22 -11.96 -31.92
CA VAL A 7 -43.38 -13.12 -31.62
C VAL A 7 -42.47 -12.77 -30.45
N LEU A 8 -42.83 -13.30 -29.29
CA LEU A 8 -42.02 -13.32 -28.08
C LEU A 8 -40.97 -14.43 -28.23
N PHE A 9 -39.70 -14.05 -28.30
CA PHE A 9 -38.53 -14.88 -27.97
C PHE A 9 -37.53 -13.90 -27.35
N GLY A 10 -37.37 -13.83 -26.03
CA GLY A 10 -37.05 -14.96 -25.18
C GLY A 10 -35.52 -15.08 -25.13
N SER A 11 -34.86 -14.13 -24.46
CA SER A 11 -33.50 -14.29 -23.93
C SER A 11 -33.22 -13.16 -22.94
N THR A 12 -33.76 -13.28 -21.72
CA THR A 12 -33.18 -12.61 -20.56
C THR A 12 -31.83 -13.27 -20.32
N VAL A 13 -30.77 -12.71 -20.91
CA VAL A 13 -29.41 -12.98 -20.47
C VAL A 13 -29.33 -12.41 -19.06
N VAL A 14 -29.59 -13.27 -18.07
CA VAL A 14 -29.26 -13.02 -16.67
C VAL A 14 -27.75 -12.99 -16.63
N GLY A 15 -27.20 -11.81 -16.92
CA GLY A 15 -25.81 -11.49 -16.67
C GLY A 15 -25.61 -11.61 -15.17
N CYS A 16 -25.13 -12.78 -14.74
CA CYS A 16 -24.65 -13.00 -13.39
C CYS A 16 -23.39 -12.14 -13.25
N GLY A 17 -23.61 -10.86 -12.97
CA GLY A 17 -22.56 -9.93 -12.56
C GLY A 17 -22.04 -10.46 -11.24
N LEU A 18 -20.97 -11.26 -11.32
CA LEU A 18 -20.07 -11.48 -10.20
C LEU A 18 -19.55 -10.10 -9.81
N ALA A 19 -20.28 -9.44 -8.91
CA ALA A 19 -19.76 -8.34 -8.14
C ALA A 19 -18.59 -8.95 -7.36
N ALA A 20 -17.39 -8.83 -7.92
CA ALA A 20 -16.16 -9.12 -7.21
C ALA A 20 -16.15 -8.17 -6.02
N ALA A 21 -16.62 -8.66 -4.88
CA ALA A 21 -16.47 -7.99 -3.61
C ALA A 21 -14.96 -7.86 -3.42
N SER A 22 -14.43 -6.67 -3.71
CA SER A 22 -13.05 -6.34 -3.38
C SER A 22 -12.97 -6.44 -1.86
N ALA A 23 -12.43 -7.55 -1.35
CA ALA A 23 -12.11 -7.71 0.05
C ALA A 23 -11.24 -6.51 0.42
N GLN A 24 -11.83 -5.57 1.14
CA GLN A 24 -11.12 -4.40 1.62
C GLN A 24 -10.10 -4.95 2.60
N ILE A 25 -8.84 -5.05 2.18
CA ILE A 25 -7.76 -5.45 3.08
C ILE A 25 -7.74 -4.37 4.16
N GLN A 26 -8.29 -4.72 5.33
CA GLN A 26 -8.44 -3.80 6.44
C GLN A 26 -7.05 -3.30 6.80
N ARG A 27 -6.86 -1.97 6.75
CA ARG A 27 -5.57 -1.37 7.12
C ARG A 27 -5.31 -1.68 8.59
N PRO A 28 -4.19 -2.34 8.94
CA PRO A 28 -3.82 -2.53 10.34
C PRO A 28 -3.69 -1.17 11.04
N THR A 29 -4.15 -1.08 12.28
CA THR A 29 -3.96 0.12 13.10
C THR A 29 -2.47 0.44 13.25
N VAL A 30 -2.13 1.72 13.35
CA VAL A 30 -0.75 2.14 13.60
C VAL A 30 -0.27 1.54 14.93
N PRO A 31 0.87 0.80 14.97
CA PRO A 31 1.32 0.14 16.20
C PRO A 31 1.77 1.12 17.28
N SER A 32 2.49 2.19 16.90
CA SER A 32 2.93 3.27 17.80
C SER A 32 3.20 4.55 17.01
N ALA A 33 3.37 5.69 17.71
CA ALA A 33 3.70 6.96 17.07
C ALA A 33 5.06 6.95 16.34
N ASP A 34 5.95 6.03 16.71
CA ASP A 34 7.30 5.86 16.15
C ASP A 34 7.34 4.90 14.95
N CYS A 35 6.16 4.48 14.49
CA CYS A 35 6.01 3.66 13.29
C CYS A 35 5.59 4.54 12.09
N VAL A 36 6.22 4.28 10.95
CA VAL A 36 5.92 4.93 9.66
C VAL A 36 5.14 3.97 8.76
N ASP A 37 4.15 4.48 8.01
CA ASP A 37 3.45 3.67 7.00
C ASP A 37 4.33 3.62 5.75
N ALA A 38 4.89 2.44 5.45
CA ALA A 38 5.78 2.25 4.31
C ALA A 38 5.14 2.68 2.97
N ARG A 39 3.80 2.64 2.88
CA ARG A 39 3.04 3.03 1.68
C ARG A 39 2.85 4.53 1.54
N GLN A 40 3.10 5.30 2.60
CA GLN A 40 3.00 6.76 2.60
C GLN A 40 4.35 7.45 2.41
N ILE A 41 5.44 6.70 2.29
CA ILE A 41 6.76 7.27 2.07
C ILE A 41 6.81 7.98 0.70
N SER A 42 7.30 9.21 0.71
CA SER A 42 7.55 10.02 -0.49
C SER A 42 9.03 10.27 -0.73
N GLU A 43 9.86 10.27 0.31
CA GLU A 43 11.29 10.52 0.20
C GLU A 43 12.09 9.65 1.17
N LEU A 44 13.24 9.19 0.68
CA LEU A 44 14.25 8.46 1.44
C LEU A 44 15.59 9.16 1.26
N HIS A 45 16.22 9.50 2.38
CA HIS A 45 17.55 10.07 2.40
C HIS A 45 18.43 9.32 3.38
N GLN A 46 19.58 8.85 2.93
CA GLN A 46 20.53 8.12 3.77
C GLN A 46 21.72 9.03 4.12
N PRO A 47 21.78 9.60 5.34
CA PRO A 47 22.91 10.43 5.75
C PRO A 47 24.18 9.60 6.09
N ASP A 48 24.02 8.33 6.48
CA ASP A 48 25.12 7.42 6.79
C ASP A 48 24.71 5.95 6.57
N ALA A 49 25.65 5.02 6.66
CA ALA A 49 25.41 3.61 6.37
C ALA A 49 24.34 2.93 7.27
N ARG A 50 23.98 3.52 8.40
CA ARG A 50 23.07 2.95 9.41
C ARG A 50 21.78 3.71 9.61
N THR A 51 21.71 4.95 9.13
CA THR A 51 20.56 5.83 9.35
C THR A 51 19.81 6.06 8.06
N LEU A 52 18.49 6.05 8.11
CA LEU A 52 17.62 6.45 7.01
C LEU A 52 16.65 7.53 7.49
N ALA A 53 16.72 8.71 6.90
CA ALA A 53 15.69 9.73 7.04
C ALA A 53 14.55 9.44 6.05
N VAL A 54 13.33 9.46 6.56
CA VAL A 54 12.12 9.12 5.81
C VAL A 54 11.13 10.28 5.92
N ALA A 55 10.56 10.69 4.79
CA ALA A 55 9.42 11.60 4.77
C ALA A 55 8.16 10.86 4.31
N GLU A 56 7.07 11.01 5.05
CA GLU A 56 5.73 10.65 4.60
C GLU A 56 5.15 11.76 3.70
N ARG A 57 4.19 11.41 2.84
CA ARG A 57 3.48 12.34 1.94
C ARG A 57 2.78 13.50 2.66
N ASP A 58 2.47 13.34 3.94
CA ASP A 58 1.89 14.38 4.78
C ASP A 58 2.94 15.34 5.38
N GLY A 59 4.22 15.11 5.09
CA GLY A 59 5.35 15.92 5.56
C GLY A 59 5.94 15.46 6.90
N ARG A 60 5.44 14.37 7.51
CA ARG A 60 6.04 13.83 8.74
C ARG A 60 7.40 13.23 8.45
N LEU A 61 8.36 13.54 9.32
CA LEU A 61 9.74 13.08 9.20
C LEU A 61 10.05 12.04 10.28
N PHE A 62 10.70 10.96 9.85
CA PHE A 62 11.15 9.88 10.72
C PHE A 62 12.62 9.61 10.48
N ARG A 63 13.28 9.13 11.54
CA ARG A 63 14.61 8.52 11.43
C ARG A 63 14.43 7.03 11.66
N LEU A 64 14.89 6.20 10.73
CA LEU A 64 14.97 4.76 10.89
C LEU A 64 16.43 4.35 11.11
N GLN A 65 16.65 3.42 12.05
CA GLN A 65 17.94 2.78 12.28
C GLN A 65 17.95 1.43 11.56
N LEU A 66 18.93 1.24 10.68
CA LEU A 66 19.15 -0.02 9.98
C LEU A 66 19.86 -1.01 10.91
N SER A 67 19.51 -2.29 10.81
CA SER A 67 20.13 -3.38 11.59
C SER A 67 21.59 -3.61 11.19
N GLN A 68 21.94 -3.30 9.94
CA GLN A 68 23.25 -3.49 9.34
C GLN A 68 23.64 -2.28 8.49
N ASP A 69 24.92 -2.20 8.15
CA ASP A 69 25.43 -1.13 7.31
C ASP A 69 24.99 -1.36 5.85
N CYS A 70 24.28 -0.38 5.29
CA CYS A 70 23.74 -0.41 3.93
C CYS A 70 24.23 0.81 3.12
N PRO A 71 25.54 1.01 2.90
CA PRO A 71 26.11 2.26 2.36
C PRO A 71 25.68 2.60 0.92
N GLN A 72 25.07 1.67 0.19
CA GLN A 72 24.68 1.86 -1.21
C GLN A 72 23.22 2.30 -1.38
N LEU A 73 22.43 2.39 -0.31
CA LEU A 73 21.01 2.75 -0.40
C LEU A 73 20.82 4.18 -0.92
N ALA A 74 21.69 5.12 -0.53
CA ALA A 74 21.71 6.49 -1.06
C ALA A 74 21.84 6.58 -2.59
N ALA A 75 22.42 5.55 -3.24
CA ALA A 75 22.61 5.51 -4.68
C ALA A 75 21.44 4.85 -5.43
N GLN A 76 20.38 4.43 -4.73
CA GLN A 76 19.22 3.75 -5.31
C GLN A 76 18.02 4.71 -5.38
N PRO A 77 17.76 5.36 -6.53
CA PRO A 77 16.67 6.34 -6.64
C PRO A 77 15.28 5.71 -6.49
N ASP A 78 15.15 4.41 -6.79
CA ASP A 78 13.89 3.66 -6.72
C ASP A 78 13.80 2.77 -5.47
N ALA A 79 14.57 3.10 -4.43
CA ALA A 79 14.50 2.39 -3.16
C ALA A 79 13.08 2.50 -2.56
N SER A 80 12.57 1.37 -2.06
CA SER A 80 11.30 1.31 -1.33
C SER A 80 11.51 0.59 -0.01
N LEU A 81 10.77 1.00 1.03
CA LEU A 81 10.67 0.22 2.25
C LEU A 81 9.55 -0.80 2.12
N LEU A 82 9.86 -2.03 2.51
CA LEU A 82 8.91 -3.12 2.61
C LEU A 82 8.64 -3.40 4.09
N ALA A 83 7.38 -3.66 4.42
CA ALA A 83 6.92 -3.92 5.77
C ALA A 83 5.89 -5.05 5.77
N ALA A 84 6.05 -6.05 6.65
CA ALA A 84 5.19 -7.23 6.73
C ALA A 84 3.70 -6.87 6.90
N HIS A 85 3.41 -5.77 7.60
CA HIS A 85 2.05 -5.27 7.84
C HIS A 85 1.85 -3.81 7.42
N GLY A 86 2.73 -3.30 6.54
CA GLY A 86 2.69 -1.91 6.07
C GLY A 86 3.30 -0.89 7.03
N TRP A 87 3.81 -1.32 8.20
CA TRP A 87 4.44 -0.45 9.19
C TRP A 87 5.92 -0.79 9.36
N VAL A 88 6.78 0.23 9.36
CA VAL A 88 8.19 0.11 9.76
C VAL A 88 8.38 0.88 11.05
N CYS A 89 8.96 0.24 12.05
CA CYS A 89 9.16 0.83 13.35
C CYS A 89 10.64 0.76 13.73
N ASN A 90 11.09 1.72 14.52
CA ASN A 90 12.49 1.90 14.91
C ASN A 90 12.94 0.88 15.98
N GLY A 91 12.80 -0.41 15.68
CA GLY A 91 13.00 -1.48 16.66
C GLY A 91 11.87 -1.57 17.69
N ALA A 92 10.63 -1.17 17.34
CA ALA A 92 9.50 -1.64 18.13
C ALA A 92 9.49 -3.16 18.01
N PRO A 93 9.52 -3.91 19.13
CA PRO A 93 9.57 -5.36 19.08
C PRO A 93 8.35 -5.85 18.33
N ASP A 94 8.60 -6.60 17.26
CA ASP A 94 7.66 -7.61 16.79
C ASP A 94 7.37 -8.50 18.02
N MET A 95 6.17 -8.38 18.59
CA MET A 95 5.69 -9.35 19.59
C MET A 95 5.29 -10.64 18.89
#